data_AF-A0A957UQ22-F1
#
_entry.id   AF-A0A957UQ22-F1
#
_cell.length_a   1.000
_cell.length_b   1.000
_cell.length_c   1.000
_cell.angle_alpha   90.00
_cell.angle_beta   90.00
_cell.angle_gamma   90.00
#
_symmetry.space_group_name_H-M   'P 1'
#
loop_
_entity.id
_entity.type
_entity.pdbx_description
1 polymer ?
#
loop_
_entity_poly.entity_id
_entity_poly.type
_entity_poly.pdbx_seq_one_letter_code
_entity_poly.pdbx_strand_id
1 'polypeptide(L)'
;MHMVALFCVALLFSGCGQSYEFKGTAYDPPEAAAEIQGEIGNGESFRLSDLKGDVVVIFFGYTNCPDVCPLTLAEISKVYKQLGAETADLK
;
A
#
# COMPACT_ATOMS: atom_id res chain seq x y z
N MET A 1 -24.36 -13.80 38.67
CA MET A 1 -23.51 -14.69 37.84
C MET A 1 -23.88 -14.64 36.35
N HIS A 2 -25.15 -14.77 35.96
CA HIS A 2 -25.56 -14.72 34.54
C HIS A 2 -25.42 -13.34 33.86
N MET A 3 -25.61 -12.25 34.60
CA MET A 3 -25.49 -10.89 34.06
C MET A 3 -24.05 -10.52 33.66
N VAL A 4 -23.06 -11.07 34.39
CA VAL A 4 -21.63 -10.91 34.07
C VAL A 4 -21.26 -11.73 32.83
N ALA A 5 -21.79 -12.95 32.72
CA ALA A 5 -21.59 -13.80 31.54
C ALA A 5 -22.17 -13.16 30.26
N LEU A 6 -23.37 -12.57 30.33
CA LEU A 6 -23.97 -11.84 29.21
C LEU A 6 -23.14 -10.63 28.78
N PHE A 7 -22.60 -9.87 29.74
CA PHE A 7 -21.76 -8.71 29.45
C PHE A 7 -20.41 -9.10 28.80
N CYS A 8 -19.79 -10.19 29.27
CA CYS A 8 -18.57 -10.73 28.66
C CYS A 8 -18.79 -11.27 27.25
N VAL A 9 -19.93 -11.91 26.98
CA VAL A 9 -20.30 -12.38 25.64
C VAL A 9 -20.54 -11.20 24.70
N ALA A 10 -21.22 -10.14 25.15
CA ALA A 10 -21.42 -8.93 24.35
C ALA A 10 -20.10 -8.24 23.99
N LEU A 11 -19.14 -8.18 24.92
CA LEU A 11 -17.81 -7.61 24.67
C LEU A 11 -16.99 -8.44 23.66
N LEU A 12 -17.16 -9.76 23.64
CA LEU A 12 -16.49 -10.64 22.67
C LEU A 12 -17.02 -10.45 21.24
N PHE A 13 -18.27 -10.03 21.07
CA PHE A 13 -18.88 -9.82 19.75
C PHE A 13 -18.56 -8.47 19.10
N SER A 14 -18.18 -7.44 19.87
CA SER A 14 -17.87 -6.10 19.32
C SER A 14 -16.52 -6.00 18.58
N GLY A 15 -15.73 -7.09 18.53
CA GLY A 15 -14.39 -7.09 17.92
C GLY A 15 -14.32 -7.46 16.43
N CYS A 16 -15.41 -7.89 15.80
CA CYS A 16 -15.37 -8.29 14.38
C CYS A 16 -15.60 -7.11 13.45
N GLY A 17 -14.55 -6.69 12.73
CA GLY A 17 -14.71 -6.07 11.41
C GLY A 17 -14.54 -4.56 11.34
N GLN A 18 -13.36 -4.05 11.67
CA GLN A 18 -12.96 -2.73 11.15
C GLN A 18 -12.67 -2.90 9.65
N SER A 19 -13.66 -2.61 8.80
CA SER A 19 -13.47 -2.53 7.35
C SER A 19 -12.53 -1.37 7.02
N TYR A 20 -11.51 -1.61 6.20
CA TYR A 20 -10.66 -0.54 5.71
C TYR A 20 -11.45 0.42 4.81
N GLU A 21 -11.40 1.70 5.12
CA GLU A 21 -11.95 2.77 4.29
C GLU A 21 -10.82 3.40 3.49
N PHE A 22 -10.91 3.33 2.16
CA PHE A 22 -9.90 3.92 1.28
C PHE A 22 -9.83 5.44 1.49
N LYS A 23 -8.65 5.92 1.91
CA LYS A 23 -8.36 7.36 2.07
C LYS A 23 -7.61 7.86 0.83
N GLY A 24 -8.37 8.24 -0.19
CA GLY A 24 -7.81 8.77 -1.43
C GLY A 24 -8.90 9.12 -2.44
N THR A 25 -8.47 9.61 -3.60
CA THR A 25 -9.35 9.85 -4.74
C THR A 25 -9.18 8.70 -5.71
N ALA A 26 -10.25 7.95 -5.96
CA ALA A 26 -10.27 7.00 -7.06
C ALA A 26 -10.53 7.78 -8.36
N TYR A 27 -9.67 7.58 -9.36
CA TYR A 27 -9.89 8.11 -10.71
C TYR A 27 -10.87 7.18 -11.43
N ASP A 28 -12.08 7.67 -11.69
CA ASP A 28 -13.11 6.99 -12.46
C ASP A 28 -13.71 7.96 -13.50
N PRO A 29 -13.43 7.78 -14.81
CA PRO A 29 -12.68 6.66 -15.39
C PRO A 29 -11.17 6.70 -15.07
N PRO A 30 -10.46 5.57 -15.16
CA PRO A 30 -9.01 5.54 -14.97
C PRO A 30 -8.31 6.47 -15.96
N GLU A 31 -7.53 7.41 -15.45
CA GLU A 31 -6.66 8.26 -16.24
C GLU A 31 -5.29 7.59 -16.40
N ALA A 32 -4.70 7.68 -17.60
CA ALA A 32 -3.37 7.14 -17.83
C ALA A 32 -2.34 7.93 -17.01
N ALA A 33 -1.50 7.22 -16.24
CA ALA A 33 -0.37 7.84 -15.57
C ALA A 33 0.56 8.50 -16.59
N ALA A 34 1.13 9.65 -16.22
CA ALA A 34 2.14 10.32 -17.04
C ALA A 34 3.36 9.40 -17.23
N GLU A 35 3.99 9.48 -18.40
CA GLU A 35 5.20 8.71 -18.67
C GLU A 35 6.34 9.19 -17.76
N ILE A 36 7.01 8.23 -17.12
CA ILE A 36 8.22 8.46 -16.35
C ILE A 36 9.32 7.62 -17.00
N GLN A 37 10.34 8.30 -17.51
CA GLN A 37 11.45 7.65 -18.19
C GLN A 37 12.78 8.30 -17.78
N GLY A 38 13.84 7.51 -17.77
CA GLY A 38 15.17 7.98 -17.42
C GLY A 38 16.17 6.85 -17.24
N GLU A 39 17.22 7.13 -16.49
CA GLU A 39 18.19 6.13 -16.05
C GLU A 39 18.06 5.93 -14.53
N ILE A 40 18.13 4.69 -14.07
CA ILE A 40 18.16 4.37 -12.65
C ILE A 40 19.61 4.35 -12.14
N GLY A 41 19.81 4.09 -10.85
CA GLY A 41 21.12 4.24 -10.19
C GLY A 41 22.29 3.42 -10.77
N ASN A 42 22.02 2.40 -11.59
CA ASN A 42 23.04 1.58 -12.27
C ASN A 42 23.25 1.97 -13.76
N GLY A 43 22.59 3.02 -14.25
CA GLY A 43 22.65 3.46 -15.66
C GLY A 43 21.73 2.71 -16.61
N GLU A 44 20.91 1.76 -16.13
CA GLU A 44 19.90 1.10 -16.96
C GLU A 44 18.76 2.05 -17.31
N SER A 45 18.25 1.94 -18.53
CA SER A 45 17.07 2.69 -18.95
C SER A 45 15.83 2.15 -18.25
N PHE A 46 15.01 3.07 -17.75
CA PHE A 46 13.73 2.79 -17.13
C PHE A 46 12.61 3.56 -17.83
N ARG A 47 11.46 2.90 -18.00
CA ARG A 47 10.21 3.51 -18.48
C ARG A 47 9.04 2.94 -17.69
N LEU A 48 8.15 3.80 -17.22
CA LEU A 48 6.93 3.38 -16.52
C LEU A 48 6.03 2.54 -17.44
N SER A 49 6.05 2.81 -18.75
CA SER A 49 5.35 2.01 -19.75
C SER A 49 5.68 0.52 -19.75
N ASP A 50 6.87 0.15 -19.25
CA ASP A 50 7.36 -1.22 -19.29
C ASP A 50 6.77 -2.06 -18.15
N LEU A 51 6.16 -1.42 -17.14
CA LEU A 51 5.47 -2.04 -16.00
C LEU A 51 3.94 -2.14 -16.21
N LYS A 52 3.47 -2.03 -17.45
CA LYS A 52 2.03 -2.10 -17.76
C LYS A 52 1.45 -3.47 -17.40
N GLY A 53 0.34 -3.45 -16.68
CA GLY A 53 -0.36 -4.67 -16.23
C GLY A 53 0.12 -5.19 -14.88
N ASP A 54 0.97 -4.42 -14.20
CA ASP A 54 1.33 -4.64 -12.79
C ASP A 54 0.79 -3.49 -11.94
N VAL A 55 0.49 -3.78 -10.67
CA VAL A 55 0.20 -2.74 -9.67
C VAL A 55 1.52 -2.06 -9.26
N VAL A 56 1.69 -0.80 -9.65
CA VAL A 56 2.90 -0.01 -9.38
C VAL A 56 2.66 1.07 -8.32
N VAL A 57 3.51 1.08 -7.29
CA VAL A 57 3.55 2.16 -6.28
C VAL A 57 4.74 3.07 -6.58
N ILE A 58 4.49 4.37 -6.79
CA ILE A 58 5.52 5.37 -7.09
C ILE A 58 5.70 6.28 -5.86
N PHE A 59 6.94 6.42 -5.41
CA PHE A 59 7.31 7.31 -4.32
C PHE A 59 8.38 8.30 -4.76
N PHE A 60 8.12 9.60 -4.55
CA PHE A 60 9.07 10.67 -4.86
C PHE A 60 9.79 11.10 -3.58
N GLY A 61 11.07 10.75 -3.46
CA GLY A 61 11.92 11.07 -2.31
C GLY A 61 13.36 11.36 -2.71
N TYR A 62 14.21 11.61 -1.71
CA TYR A 62 15.63 11.89 -1.91
C TYR A 62 16.46 11.35 -0.74
N THR A 63 17.75 11.07 -0.97
CA THR A 63 18.62 10.33 -0.04
C THR A 63 18.94 11.08 1.25
N ASN A 64 18.99 12.41 1.21
CA ASN A 64 19.35 13.26 2.36
C ASN A 64 18.11 13.84 3.08
N CYS A 65 16.98 13.15 3.00
CA CYS A 65 15.74 13.54 3.67
C CYS A 65 15.76 13.01 5.11
N PRO A 66 15.87 13.88 6.14
CA PRO A 66 16.23 13.45 7.49
C PRO A 66 15.09 12.74 8.26
N ASP A 67 13.86 12.71 7.74
CA ASP A 67 12.71 12.25 8.53
C ASP A 67 11.68 11.46 7.69
N VAL A 68 10.84 12.15 6.91
CA VAL A 68 9.65 11.53 6.29
C VAL A 68 9.97 10.46 5.24
N CYS A 69 11.09 10.58 4.55
CA CYS A 69 11.45 9.65 3.48
C CYS A 69 11.88 8.27 4.00
N PRO A 70 12.80 8.13 4.97
CA PRO A 70 13.11 6.83 5.54
C PRO A 70 11.90 6.18 6.23
N LEU A 71 11.03 6.98 6.86
CA LEU A 71 9.80 6.47 7.46
C LEU A 71 8.83 5.91 6.40
N THR A 72 8.61 6.64 5.31
CA THR A 72 7.71 6.21 4.23
C THR A 72 8.22 4.93 3.57
N LEU A 73 9.52 4.85 3.29
CA LEU A 73 10.12 3.64 2.72
C LEU A 73 10.03 2.43 3.65
N ALA A 74 10.12 2.62 4.97
CA ALA A 74 9.93 1.55 5.94
C ALA A 74 8.49 1.00 5.92
N GLU A 75 7.48 1.86 5.83
CA GLU A 75 6.08 1.41 5.76
C GLU A 75 5.80 0.71 4.43
N ILE A 76 6.31 1.24 3.30
CA ILE A 76 6.21 0.57 2.00
C ILE A 76 6.83 -0.84 2.08
N SER A 77 8.03 -0.99 2.63
CA SER A 77 8.68 -2.30 2.78
C SER A 77 7.85 -3.29 3.60
N LYS A 78 7.19 -2.81 4.66
CA LYS A 78 6.30 -3.62 5.49
C LYS A 78 5.05 -4.05 4.72
N VAL A 79 4.43 -3.15 3.96
CA VAL A 79 3.29 -3.46 3.08
C VAL A 79 3.69 -4.55 2.08
N TYR A 80 4.80 -4.39 1.35
CA TYR A 80 5.28 -5.41 0.40
C TYR A 80 5.49 -6.78 1.05
N LYS A 81 5.98 -6.85 2.29
CA LYS A 81 6.12 -8.13 3.02
C LYS A 81 4.78 -8.75 3.40
N GLN A 82 3.79 -7.92 3.74
CA GLN A 82 2.45 -8.37 4.13
C GLN A 82 1.63 -8.90 2.94
N LEU A 83 1.85 -8.35 1.74
CA LEU A 83 1.20 -8.80 0.51
C LEU A 83 1.56 -10.25 0.11
N GLY A 84 2.65 -10.82 0.66
CA GLY A 84 2.97 -12.25 0.51
C GLY A 84 3.16 -12.70 -0.94
N ALA A 85 3.07 -14.01 -1.18
CA ALA A 85 3.19 -14.61 -2.51
C ALA A 85 1.89 -14.55 -3.35
N GLU A 86 0.79 -14.01 -2.79
CA GLU A 86 -0.50 -13.79 -3.49
C GLU A 86 -0.50 -12.56 -4.40
N THR A 87 0.66 -11.94 -4.63
CA THR A 87 0.84 -10.82 -5.57
C THR A 87 0.66 -11.21 -7.03
N ALA A 88 0.52 -12.50 -7.36
CA ALA A 88 0.27 -12.97 -8.73
C ALA A 88 -1.07 -12.48 -9.32
N ASP A 89 -2.02 -12.11 -8.46
CA ASP A 89 -3.36 -11.61 -8.83
C ASP A 89 -3.44 -10.08 -8.88
N LEU A 90 -2.38 -9.36 -8.49
CA LEU A 90 -2.28 -7.90 -8.61
C LEU A 90 -1.79 -7.52 -10.01
N LYS A 91 -2.63 -7.77 -11.01
CA LYS A 91 -2.48 -7.25 -12.37
C LYS A 91 -3.42 -6.08 -12.62
#